data_AF-A0A100WSX7-F1
#
_entry.id   AF-A0A100WSX7-F1
#
_cell.length_a   1.000
_cell.length_b   1.000
_cell.length_c   1.000
_cell.angle_alpha   90.00
_cell.angle_beta   90.00
_cell.angle_gamma   90.00
#
_symmetry.space_group_name_H-M   'P 1'
#
loop_
_entity.id
_entity.type
_entity.pdbx_description
1 polymer ?
#
loop_
_entity_poly.entity_id
_entity_poly.type
_entity_poly.pdbx_seq_one_letter_code
_entity_poly.pdbx_strand_id
1 'polypeptide(L)'
;MGVPTHVMEFSSGWATTMGNGSGPLQFLGPLRQLNGTERWFVTFYALPPDRSYEEVRDQTTEDYIQAGGRAEAMMLDIRKPGGKQWGAESVRYFIGHPHEGHPPLDVPIELPRGPEFVSAAEVFDAEEAGDIFFTYYKTSDIPEGYALRPVEGYTANGDLIDLRGVR
;
A
#
# COMPACT_ATOMS: atom_id res chain seq x y z
N MET A 1 -20.80 17.65 5.46
CA MET A 1 -19.78 16.66 5.09
C MET A 1 -18.44 17.37 5.22
N GLY A 2 -17.46 16.81 5.93
CA GLY A 2 -16.14 17.47 6.08
C GLY A 2 -15.39 17.51 4.75
N VAL A 3 -14.39 18.37 4.62
CA VAL A 3 -13.52 18.42 3.45
C VAL A 3 -12.77 17.08 3.34
N PRO A 4 -12.87 16.37 2.20
CA PRO A 4 -12.05 15.20 1.91
C PRO A 4 -10.55 15.51 2.06
N THR A 5 -9.83 14.59 2.67
CA THR A 5 -8.38 14.69 2.88
C THR A 5 -7.65 13.48 2.35
N HIS A 6 -8.34 12.37 2.17
CA HIS A 6 -7.80 11.12 1.70
C HIS A 6 -8.80 10.44 0.77
N VAL A 7 -8.31 9.48 0.01
CA VAL A 7 -9.12 8.64 -0.85
C VAL A 7 -8.68 7.19 -0.73
N MET A 8 -9.65 6.30 -0.80
CA MET A 8 -9.47 4.86 -0.89
C MET A 8 -10.02 4.37 -2.22
N GLU A 9 -9.16 3.78 -3.03
CA GLU A 9 -9.47 3.21 -4.34
C GLU A 9 -9.54 1.68 -4.25
N PHE A 10 -10.44 1.09 -5.04
CA PHE A 10 -10.74 -0.33 -5.01
C PHE A 10 -10.47 -0.99 -6.35
N SER A 11 -10.32 -2.31 -6.34
CA SER A 11 -10.20 -3.13 -7.56
C SER A 11 -11.31 -3.02 -8.58
N SER A 12 -12.47 -2.50 -8.18
CA SER A 12 -13.59 -2.23 -9.06
C SER A 12 -13.45 -0.93 -9.86
N GLY A 13 -12.41 -0.13 -9.61
CA GLY A 13 -12.24 1.23 -10.16
C GLY A 13 -13.07 2.29 -9.43
N TRP A 14 -13.82 1.90 -8.40
CA TRP A 14 -14.50 2.84 -7.51
C TRP A 14 -13.54 3.41 -6.49
N ALA A 15 -13.88 4.59 -5.98
CA ALA A 15 -13.16 5.23 -4.89
C ALA A 15 -14.14 5.82 -3.87
N THR A 16 -13.70 5.90 -2.62
CA THR A 16 -14.39 6.63 -1.55
C THR A 16 -13.45 7.67 -0.95
N THR A 17 -13.98 8.85 -0.65
CA THR A 17 -13.22 9.90 0.04
C THR A 17 -13.39 9.80 1.55
N MET A 18 -12.35 10.22 2.28
CA MET A 18 -12.28 10.17 3.74
C MET A 18 -11.83 11.53 4.28
N GLY A 19 -12.44 11.95 5.39
CA GLY A 19 -12.09 13.19 6.10
C GLY A 19 -11.37 12.91 7.41
N ASN A 20 -10.94 13.99 8.08
CA ASN A 20 -10.15 13.97 9.33
C ASN A 20 -10.78 13.25 10.55
N GLY A 21 -12.04 12.85 10.47
CA GLY A 21 -12.74 12.12 11.54
C GLY A 21 -12.83 10.61 11.33
N SER A 22 -12.11 10.06 10.34
CA SER A 22 -12.26 8.64 9.99
C SER A 22 -11.73 7.72 11.09
N GLY A 23 -12.46 6.63 11.37
CA GLY A 23 -12.14 5.65 12.40
C GLY A 23 -11.61 4.32 11.83
N PRO A 24 -11.01 3.45 12.66
CA PRO A 24 -10.37 2.20 12.22
C PRO A 24 -11.28 1.28 11.38
N LEU A 25 -12.57 1.20 11.73
CA LEU A 25 -13.52 0.33 11.03
C LEU A 25 -13.72 0.69 9.54
N GLN A 26 -13.46 1.94 9.16
CA GLN A 26 -13.56 2.36 7.76
C GLN A 26 -12.42 1.81 6.88
N PHE A 27 -11.33 1.37 7.51
CA PHE A 27 -10.20 0.71 6.83
C PHE A 27 -10.34 -0.82 6.89
N LEU A 28 -10.69 -1.34 8.07
CA LEU A 28 -10.87 -2.77 8.28
C LEU A 28 -12.03 -3.36 7.44
N GLY A 29 -13.14 -2.64 7.32
CA GLY A 29 -14.32 -3.11 6.59
C GLY A 29 -14.03 -3.47 5.12
N PRO A 30 -13.39 -2.59 4.35
CA PRO A 30 -12.95 -2.91 2.99
C PRO A 30 -11.92 -4.04 2.91
N LEU A 31 -10.92 -4.07 3.81
CA LEU A 31 -9.89 -5.11 3.80
C LEU A 31 -10.45 -6.51 4.05
N ARG A 32 -11.42 -6.64 4.98
CA ARG A 32 -12.15 -7.90 5.23
C ARG A 32 -13.00 -8.39 4.05
N GLN A 33 -13.29 -7.52 3.08
CA GLN A 33 -14.05 -7.89 1.89
C GLN A 33 -13.15 -8.38 0.75
N LEU A 34 -11.83 -8.31 0.90
CA LEU A 34 -10.91 -8.84 -0.11
C LEU A 34 -11.05 -10.36 -0.21
N ASN A 35 -11.20 -10.85 -1.44
CA ASN A 35 -11.38 -12.26 -1.79
C ASN A 35 -10.34 -12.77 -2.80
N GLY A 36 -9.34 -11.96 -3.16
CA GLY A 36 -8.26 -12.33 -4.09
C GLY A 36 -8.67 -12.45 -5.55
N THR A 37 -9.92 -12.13 -5.91
CA THR A 37 -10.41 -12.25 -7.30
C THR A 37 -11.12 -10.99 -7.77
N GLU A 38 -12.37 -10.76 -7.36
CA GLU A 38 -13.13 -9.54 -7.70
C GLU A 38 -12.68 -8.35 -6.85
N ARG A 39 -12.52 -8.59 -5.54
CA ARG A 39 -12.03 -7.64 -4.55
C ARG A 39 -10.64 -8.10 -4.17
N TRP A 40 -9.63 -7.52 -4.80
CA TRP A 40 -8.27 -8.04 -4.68
C TRP A 40 -7.24 -6.95 -4.37
N PHE A 41 -7.61 -5.67 -4.46
CA PHE A 41 -6.76 -4.59 -3.97
C PHE A 41 -7.54 -3.44 -3.35
N VAL A 42 -6.85 -2.73 -2.45
CA VAL A 42 -7.23 -1.42 -1.92
C VAL A 42 -5.98 -0.53 -1.93
N THR A 43 -6.09 0.67 -2.50
CA THR A 43 -5.04 1.69 -2.44
C THR A 43 -5.56 2.88 -1.64
N PHE A 44 -4.75 3.45 -0.76
CA PHE A 44 -5.13 4.56 0.11
C PHE A 44 -4.04 5.62 0.15
N TYR A 45 -4.43 6.88 -0.05
CA TYR A 45 -3.50 8.00 -0.08
C TYR A 45 -4.15 9.32 0.33
N ALA A 46 -3.31 10.27 0.75
CA ALA A 46 -3.73 11.64 1.03
C ALA A 46 -3.98 12.41 -0.26
N LEU A 47 -5.07 13.18 -0.31
CA LEU A 47 -5.31 14.14 -1.38
C LEU A 47 -4.37 15.35 -1.18
N PRO A 48 -3.84 15.93 -2.27
CA PRO A 48 -3.14 17.20 -2.16
C PRO A 48 -4.04 18.28 -1.53
N PRO A 49 -3.48 19.23 -0.76
CA PRO A 49 -4.27 20.30 -0.17
C PRO A 49 -5.12 21.02 -1.22
N ASP A 50 -6.37 21.28 -0.86
CA ASP A 50 -7.35 22.00 -1.70
C ASP A 50 -7.67 21.36 -3.05
N ARG A 51 -7.30 20.08 -3.26
CA ARG A 51 -7.61 19.33 -4.49
C ARG A 51 -8.68 18.26 -4.23
N SER A 52 -9.61 18.13 -5.17
CA SER A 52 -10.59 17.04 -5.12
C SER A 52 -10.04 15.75 -5.73
N TYR A 53 -10.67 14.61 -5.43
CA TYR A 53 -10.30 13.35 -6.04
C TYR A 53 -10.44 13.39 -7.57
N GLU A 54 -11.49 14.01 -8.08
CA GLU A 54 -11.78 14.13 -9.51
C GLU A 54 -10.67 14.89 -10.27
N GLU A 55 -9.97 15.80 -9.59
CA GLU A 55 -8.87 16.55 -10.19
C GLU A 55 -7.55 15.75 -10.24
N VAL A 56 -7.42 14.70 -9.44
CA VAL A 56 -6.17 13.93 -9.27
C VAL A 56 -6.27 12.46 -9.67
N ARG A 57 -7.47 11.92 -9.90
CA ARG A 57 -7.74 10.51 -10.25
C ARG A 57 -6.95 9.95 -11.44
N ASP A 58 -6.51 10.81 -12.36
CA ASP A 58 -5.75 10.41 -13.56
C ASP A 58 -4.25 10.76 -13.44
N GLN A 59 -3.80 11.21 -12.27
CA GLN A 59 -2.40 11.51 -11.97
C GLN A 59 -1.73 10.33 -11.26
N THR A 60 -0.42 10.20 -11.43
CA THR A 60 0.36 9.19 -10.71
C THR A 60 0.46 9.55 -9.23
N THR A 61 0.02 8.64 -8.36
CA THR A 61 0.18 8.76 -6.92
C THR A 61 1.57 8.28 -6.50
N GLU A 62 2.34 9.16 -5.87
CA GLU A 62 3.73 8.88 -5.45
C GLU A 62 3.90 8.55 -3.97
N ASP A 63 2.84 8.77 -3.18
CA ASP A 63 2.77 8.45 -1.76
C ASP A 63 1.44 7.75 -1.48
N TYR A 64 1.49 6.47 -1.12
CA TYR A 64 0.31 5.66 -0.84
C TYR A 64 0.68 4.43 -0.02
N ILE A 65 -0.33 3.87 0.64
CA ILE A 65 -0.33 2.48 1.12
C ILE A 65 -1.34 1.65 0.33
N GLN A 66 -1.03 0.39 0.10
CA GLN A 66 -1.84 -0.53 -0.67
C GLN A 66 -1.86 -1.92 -0.01
N ALA A 67 -2.98 -2.61 -0.19
CA ALA A 67 -3.14 -4.02 0.14
C ALA A 67 -3.55 -4.79 -1.12
N GLY A 68 -2.98 -5.98 -1.30
CA GLY A 68 -3.32 -6.90 -2.39
C GLY A 68 -3.50 -8.32 -1.89
N GLY A 69 -4.55 -9.02 -2.30
CA GLY A 69 -4.82 -10.41 -1.92
C GLY A 69 -6.23 -10.65 -1.38
N ARG A 70 -6.34 -11.45 -0.32
CA ARG A 70 -7.61 -11.77 0.36
C ARG A 70 -7.53 -11.46 1.84
N ALA A 71 -8.68 -11.39 2.52
CA ALA A 71 -8.78 -10.96 3.91
C ALA A 71 -7.87 -11.73 4.88
N GLU A 72 -7.65 -13.03 4.67
CA GLU A 72 -6.82 -13.86 5.54
C GLU A 72 -5.36 -13.97 5.11
N ALA A 73 -5.02 -13.43 3.94
CA ALA A 73 -3.68 -13.46 3.37
C ALA A 73 -3.54 -12.37 2.29
N MET A 74 -2.99 -11.22 2.69
CA MET A 74 -2.68 -10.12 1.80
C MET A 74 -1.23 -9.66 1.99
N MET A 75 -0.64 -9.14 0.92
CA MET A 75 0.58 -8.34 1.02
C MET A 75 0.21 -6.86 1.17
N LEU A 76 1.07 -6.12 1.87
CA LEU A 76 0.97 -4.67 1.97
C LEU A 76 2.19 -4.02 1.32
N ASP A 77 1.96 -2.96 0.57
CA ASP A 77 3.02 -2.16 -0.03
C ASP A 77 2.80 -0.67 0.19
N ILE A 78 3.89 0.06 0.42
CA ILE A 78 3.91 1.50 0.61
C ILE A 78 4.86 2.12 -0.40
N ARG A 79 4.43 3.18 -1.08
CA ARG A 79 5.32 4.05 -1.85
C ARG A 79 5.52 5.34 -1.06
N LYS A 80 6.77 5.76 -0.90
CA LYS A 80 7.09 7.05 -0.26
C LYS A 80 8.31 7.73 -0.89
N PRO A 81 8.45 9.06 -0.77
CA PRO A 81 9.64 9.77 -1.22
C PRO A 81 10.94 9.23 -0.59
N GLY A 82 12.04 9.29 -1.35
CA GLY A 82 13.36 8.82 -0.93
C GLY A 82 14.02 7.87 -1.94
N GLY A 83 15.06 7.17 -1.50
CA GLY A 83 15.78 6.21 -2.36
C GLY A 83 16.93 6.81 -3.17
N LYS A 84 17.46 7.97 -2.78
CA LYS A 84 18.58 8.63 -3.46
C LYS A 84 19.82 7.74 -3.58
N GLN A 85 20.03 6.82 -2.64
CA GLN A 85 21.10 5.82 -2.71
C GLN A 85 20.97 4.86 -3.91
N TRP A 86 19.76 4.71 -4.46
CA TRP A 86 19.46 3.93 -5.66
C TRP A 86 19.18 4.81 -6.89
N GLY A 87 19.37 6.13 -6.79
CA GLY A 87 19.04 7.07 -7.87
C GLY A 87 17.53 7.29 -8.07
N ALA A 88 16.71 6.96 -7.06
CA ALA A 88 15.26 7.17 -7.08
C ALA A 88 14.85 8.42 -6.29
N GLU A 89 13.71 9.01 -6.66
CA GLU A 89 13.02 10.09 -5.91
C GLU A 89 11.89 9.54 -5.02
N SER A 90 11.32 8.40 -5.37
CA SER A 90 10.42 7.63 -4.51
C SER A 90 10.65 6.14 -4.67
N VAL A 91 10.31 5.38 -3.63
CA VAL A 91 10.50 3.92 -3.61
C VAL A 91 9.24 3.26 -3.10
N ARG A 92 8.84 2.19 -3.77
CA ARG A 92 7.83 1.25 -3.32
C ARG A 92 8.50 0.12 -2.55
N TYR A 93 7.96 -0.17 -1.39
CA TYR A 93 8.43 -1.21 -0.47
C TYR A 93 7.30 -2.19 -0.20
N PHE A 94 7.64 -3.47 -0.08
CA PHE A 94 6.77 -4.41 0.62
C PHE A 94 7.01 -4.27 2.13
N ILE A 95 5.92 -4.26 2.88
CA ILE A 95 5.93 -4.22 4.33
C ILE A 95 6.02 -5.67 4.81
N GLY A 96 6.83 -5.91 5.83
CA GLY A 96 6.91 -7.21 6.47
C GLY A 96 7.07 -7.11 7.97
N HIS A 97 6.67 -8.15 8.68
CA HIS A 97 7.00 -8.36 10.09
C HIS A 97 8.52 -8.34 10.29
N PRO A 98 9.01 -7.94 11.48
CA PRO A 98 10.43 -8.02 11.79
C PRO A 98 10.93 -9.48 11.69
N HIS A 99 12.01 -9.65 10.95
CA HIS A 99 12.62 -10.96 10.69
C HIS A 99 14.12 -10.80 10.48
N GLU A 100 14.86 -11.89 10.59
CA GLU A 100 16.30 -11.91 10.33
C GLU A 100 16.60 -12.42 8.91
N GLY A 101 17.64 -11.86 8.30
CA GLY A 101 18.16 -12.33 7.02
C GLY A 101 17.22 -12.08 5.85
N HIS A 102 17.17 -13.05 4.92
CA HIS A 102 16.42 -12.95 3.67
C HIS A 102 15.49 -14.18 3.59
N PRO A 103 14.27 -14.09 4.14
CA PRO A 103 13.33 -15.19 4.07
C PRO A 103 13.00 -15.51 2.60
N PRO A 104 12.72 -16.79 2.27
CA PRO A 104 12.35 -17.16 0.93
C PRO A 104 11.08 -16.42 0.48
N LEU A 105 11.02 -16.06 -0.80
CA LEU A 105 9.84 -15.49 -1.44
C LEU A 105 9.04 -16.64 -2.08
N ASP A 106 8.40 -17.45 -1.25
CA ASP A 106 7.73 -18.69 -1.65
C ASP A 106 6.26 -18.76 -1.26
N VAL A 107 5.72 -17.70 -0.65
CA VAL A 107 4.30 -17.59 -0.32
C VAL A 107 3.56 -16.85 -1.43
N PRO A 108 2.61 -17.49 -2.12
CA PRO A 108 1.84 -16.84 -3.18
C PRO A 108 0.72 -15.98 -2.59
N ILE A 109 0.65 -14.73 -3.01
CA ILE A 109 -0.53 -13.89 -2.90
C ILE A 109 -1.24 -13.91 -4.25
N GLU A 110 -2.42 -14.55 -4.27
CA GLU A 110 -3.22 -14.68 -5.49
C GLU A 110 -3.76 -13.33 -5.95
N LEU A 111 -3.39 -12.93 -7.18
CA LEU A 111 -3.85 -11.71 -7.85
C LEU A 111 -4.32 -12.04 -9.27
N PRO A 112 -5.19 -11.21 -9.90
CA PRO A 112 -5.76 -11.55 -11.21
C PRO A 112 -4.75 -11.67 -12.37
N ARG A 113 -3.55 -11.08 -12.24
CA ARG A 113 -2.50 -11.13 -13.27
C ARG A 113 -1.48 -12.26 -13.04
N GLY A 114 -1.71 -13.09 -12.03
CA GLY A 114 -0.76 -14.10 -11.54
C GLY A 114 -0.36 -13.82 -10.10
N PRO A 115 0.10 -14.85 -9.37
CA PRO A 115 0.49 -14.69 -7.99
C PRO A 115 1.73 -13.81 -7.85
N GLU A 116 1.72 -12.91 -6.86
CA GLU A 116 2.92 -12.25 -6.37
C GLU A 116 3.52 -13.11 -5.27
N PHE A 117 4.81 -13.44 -5.37
CA PHE A 117 5.49 -14.24 -4.36
C PHE A 117 6.17 -13.33 -3.34
N VAL A 118 5.79 -13.52 -2.09
CA VAL A 118 6.30 -12.77 -0.94
C VAL A 118 6.86 -13.73 0.10
N SER A 119 7.57 -13.20 1.08
CA SER A 119 7.95 -14.01 2.23
C SER A 119 6.80 -14.19 3.21
N ALA A 120 6.83 -15.23 4.04
CA ALA A 120 5.85 -15.40 5.12
C ALA A 120 5.78 -14.20 6.08
N ALA A 121 6.87 -13.43 6.22
CA ALA A 121 6.88 -12.21 7.02
C ALA A 121 6.08 -11.07 6.37
N GLU A 122 5.81 -11.11 5.07
CA GLU A 122 5.12 -10.06 4.31
C GLU A 122 3.63 -10.38 4.09
N VAL A 123 3.10 -11.37 4.81
CA VAL A 123 1.69 -11.76 4.76
C VAL A 123 0.96 -11.25 5.99
N PHE A 124 -0.16 -10.59 5.77
CA PHE A 124 -1.00 -9.95 6.78
C PHE A 124 -2.43 -10.49 6.69
N ASP A 125 -3.12 -10.49 7.84
CA ASP A 125 -4.58 -10.56 7.86
C ASP A 125 -5.20 -9.16 7.77
N ALA A 126 -6.51 -9.10 7.61
CA ALA A 126 -7.24 -7.84 7.45
C ALA A 126 -7.21 -6.99 8.72
N GLU A 127 -7.19 -7.61 9.89
CA GLU A 127 -7.13 -6.97 11.20
C GLU A 127 -5.85 -6.14 11.35
N GLU A 128 -4.69 -6.78 11.16
CA GLU A 128 -3.39 -6.13 11.23
C GLU A 128 -3.23 -5.08 10.12
N ALA A 129 -3.63 -5.41 8.89
CA ALA A 129 -3.62 -4.46 7.79
C ALA A 129 -4.48 -3.22 8.07
N GLY A 130 -5.62 -3.39 8.73
CA GLY A 130 -6.50 -2.30 9.15
C GLY A 130 -5.82 -1.32 10.11
N ASP A 131 -5.06 -1.86 11.08
CA ASP A 131 -4.31 -1.05 12.04
C ASP A 131 -3.14 -0.30 11.37
N ILE A 132 -2.47 -0.92 10.40
CA ILE A 132 -1.41 -0.28 9.62
C ILE A 132 -2.00 0.84 8.73
N PHE A 133 -3.10 0.58 8.02
CA PHE A 133 -3.79 1.60 7.21
C PHE A 133 -4.28 2.78 8.06
N PHE A 134 -4.84 2.49 9.25
CA PHE A 134 -5.27 3.53 10.17
C PHE A 134 -4.07 4.35 10.68
N THR A 135 -2.93 3.72 10.94
CA THR A 135 -1.70 4.43 11.32
C THR A 135 -1.24 5.34 10.18
N TYR A 136 -1.15 4.81 8.96
CA TYR A 136 -0.79 5.60 7.77
C TYR A 136 -1.73 6.80 7.57
N TYR A 137 -3.03 6.64 7.77
CA TYR A 137 -3.98 7.75 7.76
C TYR A 137 -3.67 8.84 8.80
N LYS A 138 -3.10 8.47 9.94
CA LYS A 138 -2.76 9.41 11.03
C LYS A 138 -1.40 10.08 10.85
N THR A 139 -0.44 9.39 10.23
CA THR A 139 0.98 9.79 10.27
C THR A 139 1.65 9.89 8.91
N SER A 140 0.99 9.43 7.84
CA SER A 140 1.57 9.22 6.51
C SER A 140 2.78 8.26 6.49
N ASP A 141 2.91 7.40 7.51
CA ASP A 141 3.90 6.32 7.54
C ASP A 141 3.32 5.10 8.28
N ILE A 142 4.01 3.98 8.21
CA ILE A 142 3.59 2.75 8.89
C ILE A 142 4.02 2.76 10.37
N PRO A 143 3.45 1.89 11.24
CA PRO A 143 3.92 1.75 12.61
C PRO A 143 5.41 1.36 12.67
N GLU A 144 6.09 1.72 13.76
CA GLU A 144 7.45 1.26 14.01
C GLU A 144 7.51 -0.26 14.19
N GLY A 145 8.65 -0.87 13.85
CA GLY A 145 8.93 -2.29 14.07
C GLY A 145 8.70 -3.19 12.86
N TYR A 146 8.02 -2.72 11.81
CA TYR A 146 7.95 -3.43 10.53
C TYR A 146 9.23 -3.26 9.72
N ALA A 147 9.58 -4.30 8.97
CA ALA A 147 10.61 -4.30 7.95
C ALA A 147 10.07 -3.75 6.63
N LEU A 148 10.92 -3.06 5.87
CA LEU A 148 10.62 -2.58 4.52
C LEU A 148 11.59 -3.21 3.53
N ARG A 149 11.07 -3.97 2.57
CA ARG A 149 11.87 -4.51 1.47
C ARG A 149 11.64 -3.67 0.21
N PRO A 150 12.68 -3.00 -0.34
CA PRO A 150 12.53 -2.22 -1.56
C PRO A 150 12.21 -3.14 -2.74
N VAL A 151 11.23 -2.75 -3.57
CA VAL A 151 10.86 -3.51 -4.77
C VAL A 151 11.01 -2.69 -6.04
N GLU A 152 10.67 -1.41 -6.01
CA GLU A 152 10.71 -0.53 -7.18
C GLU A 152 11.12 0.89 -6.78
N GLY A 153 12.09 1.46 -7.49
CA GLY A 153 12.43 2.87 -7.41
C GLY A 153 11.89 3.63 -8.61
N TYR A 154 11.56 4.89 -8.41
CA TYR A 154 11.01 5.76 -9.46
C TYR A 154 11.85 7.03 -9.56
N THR A 155 12.37 7.34 -10.75
CA THR A 155 13.14 8.56 -11.00
C THR A 155 12.23 9.78 -11.18
N ALA A 156 12.80 10.98 -11.17
CA ALA A 156 12.07 12.22 -11.46
C ALA A 156 11.41 12.24 -12.85
N ASN A 157 11.93 11.45 -13.80
CA ASN A 157 11.37 11.34 -15.15
C ASN A 157 10.30 10.24 -15.25
N GLY A 158 10.01 9.53 -14.16
CA GLY A 158 9.07 8.41 -14.12
C GLY A 158 9.67 7.06 -14.54
N ASP A 159 11.00 6.97 -14.71
CA ASP A 159 11.64 5.71 -15.05
C ASP A 159 11.62 4.74 -13.85
N LEU A 160 11.36 3.47 -14.14
CA LEU A 160 11.35 2.40 -13.16
C LEU A 160 12.76 1.83 -12.95
N ILE A 161 13.16 1.69 -11.68
CA ILE A 161 14.36 0.98 -11.24
C ILE A 161 13.89 -0.28 -10.51
N ASP A 162 14.23 -1.47 -11.01
CA ASP A 162 13.93 -2.71 -10.31
C ASP A 162 14.85 -2.86 -9.09
N LEU A 163 14.27 -2.87 -7.89
CA LEU A 163 14.99 -2.99 -6.63
C LEU A 163 14.83 -4.36 -5.99
N ARG A 164 14.10 -5.32 -6.60
CA ARG A 164 13.86 -6.64 -6.00
C ARG A 164 15.15 -7.45 -5.71
N GLY A 165 16.27 -7.07 -6.32
CA GLY A 165 17.59 -7.68 -6.10
C GLY A 165 18.58 -6.86 -5.29
N VAL A 166 18.23 -5.65 -4.85
CA VAL A 166 19.16 -4.80 -4.09
C VAL A 166 19.22 -5.25 -2.64
N ARG A 167 20.41 -5.16 -2.05
CA ARG A 167 20.73 -5.52 -0.67
C ARG A 167 21.31 -4.31 0.04
#